data_AF-A0A6B3E368-F1
#
_entry.id   AF-A0A6B3E368-F1
#
_cell.length_a   1.000
_cell.length_b   1.000
_cell.length_c   1.000
_cell.angle_alpha   90.00
_cell.angle_beta   90.00
_cell.angle_gamma   90.00
#
_symmetry.space_group_name_H-M   'P 1'
#
loop_
_entity.id
_entity.type
_entity.pdbx_description
1 polymer ?
#
loop_
_entity_poly.entity_id
_entity_poly.type
_entity_poly.pdbx_seq_one_letter_code
_entity_poly.pdbx_strand_id
1 'polypeptide(L)'
;RALERYGPDFRYRHYAAVKHLPVAAGGVAAVGALAAAAQLPPVRGWLTGRLKPGDGPSAEKRARSWFSVRFVGEGGGRRVFTEVAGGDPGYDETARMFAESALCLALDDLPETAGQVTTAVAMGDALLDRLRASGLAIRTAAAVG
;
A
#
# COMPACT_ATOMS: atom_id res chain seq x y z
N ARG A 1 11.60 -8.32 -20.33
CA ARG A 1 10.61 -7.62 -19.47
C ARG A 1 9.93 -8.71 -18.64
N ALA A 2 9.74 -8.51 -17.34
CA ALA A 2 9.43 -9.65 -16.46
C ALA A 2 7.99 -10.20 -16.57
N LEU A 3 7.02 -9.41 -17.02
CA LEU A 3 5.64 -9.86 -17.29
C LEU A 3 5.16 -9.31 -18.63
N GLU A 4 4.88 -10.19 -19.59
CA GLU A 4 4.48 -9.83 -20.96
C GLU A 4 3.14 -9.07 -21.01
N ARG A 5 2.26 -9.32 -20.03
CA ARG A 5 0.90 -8.79 -19.96
C ARG A 5 0.79 -7.28 -19.78
N TYR A 6 1.84 -6.59 -19.29
CA TYR A 6 1.78 -5.14 -19.05
C TYR A 6 1.93 -4.29 -20.33
N GLY A 7 2.41 -4.87 -21.44
CA GLY A 7 2.54 -4.17 -22.73
C GLY A 7 3.54 -3.00 -22.73
N PRO A 8 3.98 -2.50 -23.90
CA PRO A 8 4.93 -1.36 -24.03
C PRO A 8 4.50 -0.11 -23.24
N ASP A 9 3.20 0.14 -23.14
CA ASP A 9 2.62 1.41 -22.69
C ASP A 9 2.27 1.47 -21.20
N PHE A 10 2.93 0.67 -20.35
CA PHE A 10 2.71 0.76 -18.89
C PHE A 10 2.99 2.17 -18.38
N ARG A 11 1.99 2.80 -17.76
CA ARG A 11 2.10 4.13 -17.11
C ARG A 11 1.58 4.05 -15.68
N TYR A 12 2.39 4.48 -14.74
CA TYR A 12 1.99 4.66 -13.34
C TYR A 12 1.65 6.13 -13.08
N ARG A 13 0.54 6.38 -12.39
CA ARG A 13 0.13 7.72 -11.96
C ARG A 13 -0.46 7.62 -10.56
N HIS A 14 -0.16 8.61 -9.73
CA HIS A 14 -0.64 8.69 -8.35
C HIS A 14 -1.52 9.92 -8.19
N TYR A 15 -2.69 9.75 -7.58
CA TYR A 15 -3.68 10.80 -7.41
C TYR A 15 -4.27 10.76 -6.00
N ALA A 16 -4.55 11.93 -5.45
CA ALA A 16 -5.39 12.08 -4.27
C ALA A 16 -6.79 12.53 -4.72
N ALA A 17 -7.83 11.81 -4.31
CA ALA A 17 -9.21 12.16 -4.60
C ALA A 17 -9.88 12.71 -3.33
N VAL A 18 -10.61 13.81 -3.47
CA VAL A 18 -11.47 14.35 -2.41
C VAL A 18 -12.88 14.54 -2.94
N LYS A 19 -13.88 14.39 -2.07
CA LYS A 19 -15.29 14.46 -2.49
C LYS A 19 -15.76 15.85 -2.92
N HIS A 20 -15.15 16.91 -2.40
CA HIS A 20 -15.62 18.28 -2.59
C HIS A 20 -14.46 19.24 -2.93
N LEU A 21 -14.67 20.10 -3.92
CA LEU A 21 -13.66 21.09 -4.36
C LEU A 21 -13.18 22.03 -3.24
N PRO A 22 -14.03 22.54 -2.33
CA PRO A 22 -13.55 23.34 -1.20
C PRO A 22 -12.59 22.59 -0.28
N VAL A 23 -12.77 21.27 -0.13
CA VAL A 23 -11.87 20.42 0.66
C VAL A 23 -10.51 20.28 -0.03
N ALA A 24 -10.49 20.17 -1.37
CA ALA A 24 -9.23 20.18 -2.13
C ALA A 24 -8.47 21.49 -1.91
N ALA A 25 -9.15 22.63 -2.14
CA ALA A 25 -8.55 23.95 -2.02
C ALA A 25 -8.05 24.23 -0.59
N GLY A 26 -8.88 23.91 0.42
CA GLY A 26 -8.51 24.03 1.82
C GLY A 26 -7.33 23.14 2.21
N GLY A 27 -7.28 21.90 1.69
CA GLY A 27 -6.16 20.98 1.91
C GLY A 27 -4.84 21.51 1.34
N VAL A 28 -4.86 22.01 0.10
CA VAL A 28 -3.67 22.62 -0.53
C VAL A 28 -3.20 23.84 0.27
N ALA A 29 -4.12 24.73 0.65
CA ALA A 29 -3.80 25.91 1.46
C ALA A 29 -3.20 25.53 2.82
N ALA A 30 -3.77 24.53 3.51
CA ALA A 30 -3.28 24.06 4.80
C ALA A 30 -1.88 23.47 4.72
N VAL A 31 -1.60 22.63 3.70
CA VAL A 31 -0.26 22.08 3.47
C VAL A 31 0.74 23.19 3.17
N GLY A 32 0.37 24.17 2.33
CA GLY A 32 1.22 25.33 2.04
C GLY A 32 1.53 26.16 3.29
N ALA A 33 0.52 26.44 4.10
CA ALA A 33 0.69 27.17 5.36
C ALA A 33 1.58 26.42 6.35
N LEU A 34 1.40 25.10 6.50
CA LEU A 34 2.25 24.26 7.35
C LEU A 34 3.70 24.27 6.86
N ALA A 35 3.93 24.14 5.54
CA ALA A 35 5.26 24.16 4.95
C ALA A 35 5.96 25.51 5.16
N ALA A 36 5.23 26.62 5.04
CA ALA A 36 5.74 27.96 5.33
C ALA A 36 6.05 28.13 6.83
N ALA A 37 5.16 27.69 7.71
CA ALA A 37 5.37 27.76 9.16
C ALA A 37 6.57 26.92 9.61
N ALA A 38 6.79 25.74 9.00
CA ALA A 38 7.93 24.87 9.28
C ALA A 38 9.29 25.49 8.90
N GLN A 39 9.32 26.59 8.12
CA GLN A 39 10.56 27.34 7.89
C GLN A 39 11.06 28.00 9.16
N LEU A 40 10.16 28.38 10.07
CA LEU A 40 10.51 28.97 11.36
C LEU A 40 11.14 27.91 12.29
N PRO A 41 12.39 28.10 12.75
CA PRO A 41 13.08 27.14 13.63
C PRO A 41 12.28 26.68 14.87
N PRO A 42 11.61 27.56 15.65
CA PRO A 42 10.86 27.12 16.83
C PRO A 42 9.66 26.24 16.47
N VAL A 43 8.96 26.55 15.37
CA VAL A 43 7.82 25.77 14.88
C VAL A 43 8.27 24.42 14.37
N ARG A 44 9.37 24.39 13.60
CA ARG A 44 9.97 23.16 13.10
C ARG A 44 10.36 22.22 14.24
N GLY A 45 11.08 22.74 15.24
CA GLY A 45 11.53 21.96 16.40
C GLY A 45 10.37 21.40 17.22
N TRP A 46 9.30 22.17 17.37
CA TRP A 46 8.08 21.69 18.01
C TRP A 46 7.36 20.61 17.19
N LEU A 47 7.26 20.76 15.86
CA LEU A 47 6.65 19.77 14.97
C LEU A 47 7.42 18.45 14.98
N THR A 48 8.75 18.50 14.85
CA THR A 48 9.60 17.30 14.81
C THR A 48 9.76 16.66 16.19
N GLY A 49 9.72 17.46 17.27
CA GLY A 49 9.84 16.95 18.64
C GLY A 49 8.62 16.16 19.14
N ARG A 50 7.48 16.24 18.45
CA ARG A 50 6.24 15.51 18.83
C ARG A 50 6.25 14.03 18.43
N LEU A 51 7.07 13.65 17.46
CA LEU A 51 7.19 12.27 17.00
C LEU A 51 8.67 11.91 17.03
N LYS A 52 9.12 11.35 18.16
CA LYS A 52 10.48 10.85 18.26
C LYS A 52 10.64 9.65 17.32
N PRO A 53 11.68 9.63 16.47
CA PRO A 53 12.00 8.43 15.70
C PRO A 53 12.21 7.23 16.63
N GLY A 54 11.63 6.08 16.29
CA GLY A 54 11.86 4.81 16.99
C GLY A 54 10.76 4.37 17.97
N ASP A 55 9.89 5.26 18.44
CA ASP A 55 8.87 4.87 19.44
C ASP A 55 7.70 4.07 18.85
N GLY A 56 7.41 4.27 17.57
CA GLY A 56 6.28 3.63 16.89
C GLY A 56 4.91 3.93 17.52
N PRO A 57 3.81 3.43 16.94
CA PRO A 57 2.50 3.50 17.55
C PRO A 57 2.40 2.51 18.73
N SER A 58 1.69 2.92 19.79
CA SER A 58 1.34 2.00 20.89
C SER A 58 0.54 0.80 20.38
N ALA A 59 0.57 -0.32 21.11
CA ALA A 59 -0.19 -1.52 20.74
C ALA A 59 -1.68 -1.23 20.58
N GLU A 60 -2.25 -0.40 21.46
CA GLU A 60 -3.64 0.04 21.39
C GLU A 60 -3.93 0.88 20.12
N LYS A 61 -2.98 1.73 19.70
CA LYS A 61 -3.11 2.50 18.46
C LYS A 61 -3.10 1.57 17.25
N ARG A 62 -2.19 0.58 17.21
CA ARG A 62 -2.15 -0.42 16.13
C ARG A 62 -3.44 -1.25 16.06
N ALA A 63 -3.92 -1.72 17.20
CA ALA A 63 -5.14 -2.53 17.28
C ALA A 63 -6.40 -1.82 16.77
N ARG A 64 -6.43 -0.47 16.78
CA ARG A 64 -7.53 0.34 16.22
C ARG A 64 -7.29 0.79 14.78
N SER A 65 -6.10 0.58 14.25
CA SER A 65 -5.74 0.95 12.89
C SER A 65 -6.14 -0.13 11.91
N TRP A 66 -6.54 0.29 10.72
CA TRP A 66 -6.93 -0.58 9.63
C TRP A 66 -6.58 0.07 8.30
N PHE A 67 -6.53 -0.72 7.23
CA PHE A 67 -6.40 -0.22 5.87
C PHE A 67 -7.32 -0.95 4.90
N SER A 68 -7.67 -0.27 3.80
CA SER A 68 -8.30 -0.89 2.63
C SER A 68 -7.78 -0.22 1.37
N VAL A 69 -7.34 -1.03 0.42
CA VAL A 69 -6.90 -0.61 -0.92
C VAL A 69 -7.78 -1.30 -1.94
N ARG A 70 -8.36 -0.51 -2.85
CA ARG A 70 -9.15 -1.04 -3.97
C ARG A 70 -8.38 -0.91 -5.27
N PHE A 71 -8.16 -2.05 -5.92
CA PHE A 71 -7.63 -2.15 -7.26
C PHE A 71 -8.79 -2.22 -8.25
N VAL A 72 -8.72 -1.43 -9.32
CA VAL A 72 -9.65 -1.50 -10.45
C VAL A 72 -8.86 -1.94 -11.66
N GLY A 73 -9.16 -3.13 -12.16
CA GLY A 73 -8.58 -3.68 -13.38
C GLY A 73 -9.58 -3.63 -14.52
N GLU A 74 -9.14 -3.18 -15.70
CA GLU A 74 -9.96 -3.15 -16.91
C GLU A 74 -9.23 -3.86 -18.04
N GLY A 75 -9.92 -4.74 -18.75
CA GLY A 75 -9.34 -5.45 -19.90
C GLY A 75 -10.32 -6.43 -20.54
N GLY A 76 -10.24 -6.55 -21.87
CA GLY A 76 -11.10 -7.46 -22.64
C GLY A 76 -12.60 -7.20 -22.44
N GLY A 77 -13.00 -5.92 -22.36
CA GLY A 77 -14.40 -5.51 -22.14
C GLY A 77 -14.91 -5.66 -20.71
N ARG A 78 -14.08 -6.12 -19.76
CA ARG A 78 -14.48 -6.36 -18.37
C ARG A 78 -13.78 -5.44 -17.41
N ARG A 79 -14.47 -5.08 -16.33
CA ARG A 79 -13.94 -4.34 -15.19
C ARG A 79 -14.02 -5.19 -13.92
N VAL A 80 -12.91 -5.30 -13.21
CA VAL A 80 -12.79 -6.08 -11.98
C VAL A 80 -12.36 -5.16 -10.85
N PHE A 81 -13.03 -5.29 -9.71
CA PHE A 81 -12.71 -4.58 -8.48
C PHE A 81 -12.18 -5.57 -7.48
N THR A 82 -10.94 -5.38 -7.01
CA THR A 82 -10.33 -6.19 -5.97
C THR A 82 -10.03 -5.31 -4.77
N GLU A 83 -10.32 -5.80 -3.58
CA GLU A 83 -9.99 -5.15 -2.33
C GLU A 83 -8.93 -5.95 -1.57
N VAL A 84 -7.93 -5.23 -1.05
CA VAL A 84 -6.96 -5.73 -0.09
C VAL A 84 -7.14 -4.93 1.20
N ALA A 85 -7.42 -5.59 2.31
CA ALA A 85 -7.68 -4.95 3.58
C ALA A 85 -7.07 -5.72 4.76
N GLY A 86 -6.78 -5.01 5.85
CA GLY A 86 -6.16 -5.57 7.06
C GLY A 86 -6.16 -4.57 8.22
N GLY A 87 -5.46 -4.94 9.29
CA GLY A 87 -5.21 -4.13 10.48
C GLY A 87 -4.20 -3.01 10.24
N ASP A 88 -3.31 -2.77 11.21
CA ASP A 88 -2.35 -1.68 11.13
C ASP A 88 -1.44 -1.81 9.89
N PRO A 89 -1.48 -0.86 8.93
CA PRO A 89 -0.74 -0.98 7.69
C PRO A 89 0.77 -0.77 7.87
N GLY A 90 1.19 -0.10 8.94
CA GLY A 90 2.57 0.35 9.12
C GLY A 90 3.48 -0.66 9.82
N TYR A 91 2.90 -1.54 10.64
CA TYR A 91 3.62 -2.47 11.50
C TYR A 91 3.09 -3.87 11.32
N ASP A 92 1.87 -4.15 11.78
CA ASP A 92 1.39 -5.53 11.91
C ASP A 92 1.20 -6.18 10.51
N GLU A 93 0.53 -5.48 9.59
CA GLU A 93 0.28 -6.02 8.25
C GLU A 93 1.53 -6.00 7.36
N THR A 94 2.40 -5.00 7.51
CA THR A 94 3.69 -4.97 6.83
C THR A 94 4.59 -6.11 7.31
N ALA A 95 4.63 -6.39 8.62
CA ALA A 95 5.39 -7.50 9.18
C ALA A 95 4.86 -8.86 8.69
N ARG A 96 3.53 -9.03 8.62
CA ARG A 96 2.89 -10.21 8.01
C ARG A 96 3.33 -10.36 6.55
N MET A 97 3.21 -9.31 5.73
CA MET A 97 3.60 -9.36 4.32
C MET A 97 5.07 -9.73 4.14
N PHE A 98 5.95 -9.20 4.98
CA PHE A 98 7.38 -9.50 4.96
C PHE A 98 7.66 -10.96 5.34
N ALA A 99 7.07 -11.44 6.43
CA ALA A 99 7.24 -12.81 6.89
C ALA A 99 6.73 -13.82 5.87
N GLU A 100 5.53 -13.61 5.31
CA GLU A 100 4.96 -14.50 4.29
C GLU A 100 5.75 -14.47 2.99
N SER A 101 6.34 -13.32 2.62
CA SER A 101 7.26 -13.24 1.47
C SER A 101 8.53 -14.05 1.69
N ALA A 102 9.12 -13.96 2.89
CA ALA A 102 10.31 -14.73 3.24
C ALA A 102 10.03 -16.24 3.25
N LEU A 103 8.89 -16.65 3.82
CA LEU A 103 8.47 -18.05 3.83
C LEU A 103 8.15 -18.56 2.41
N CYS A 104 7.51 -17.73 1.57
CA CYS A 104 7.23 -18.07 0.17
C CYS A 104 8.53 -18.37 -0.59
N LEU A 105 9.51 -17.48 -0.50
CA LEU A 105 10.81 -17.66 -1.15
C LEU A 105 11.59 -18.88 -0.65
N ALA A 106 11.39 -19.29 0.61
CA ALA A 106 12.16 -20.37 1.21
C ALA A 106 11.51 -21.75 1.04
N LEU A 107 10.18 -21.83 0.92
CA LEU A 107 9.43 -23.08 1.12
C LEU A 107 8.53 -23.47 -0.05
N ASP A 108 8.23 -22.55 -0.97
CA ASP A 108 7.26 -22.81 -2.03
C ASP A 108 7.97 -23.08 -3.38
N ASP A 109 7.26 -23.74 -4.31
CA ASP A 109 7.75 -23.96 -5.68
C ASP A 109 7.52 -22.70 -6.51
N LEU A 110 8.62 -22.07 -6.96
CA LEU A 110 8.61 -20.74 -7.56
C LEU A 110 9.32 -20.75 -8.93
N PRO A 111 8.93 -19.84 -9.85
CA PRO A 111 9.64 -19.69 -11.11
C PRO A 111 11.12 -19.37 -10.90
N GLU A 112 12.00 -19.92 -11.75
CA GLU A 112 13.41 -19.60 -11.73
C GLU A 112 13.63 -18.14 -12.16
N THR A 113 13.98 -17.27 -11.21
CA THR A 113 14.22 -15.84 -11.45
C THR A 113 15.42 -15.36 -10.63
N ALA A 114 16.09 -14.31 -11.08
CA ALA A 114 17.23 -13.72 -10.38
C ALA A 114 17.29 -12.20 -10.53
N GLY A 115 18.01 -11.55 -9.62
CA GLY A 115 18.19 -10.09 -9.60
C GLY A 115 17.11 -9.37 -8.79
N GLN A 116 16.82 -8.12 -9.17
CA GLN A 116 15.80 -7.29 -8.51
C GLN A 116 14.46 -7.49 -9.22
N VAL A 117 13.64 -8.37 -8.67
CA VAL A 117 12.33 -8.72 -9.21
C VAL A 117 11.22 -8.35 -8.23
N THR A 118 10.01 -8.09 -8.74
CA THR A 118 8.85 -7.80 -7.89
C THR A 118 8.27 -9.09 -7.32
N THR A 119 7.50 -8.97 -6.23
CA THR A 119 6.75 -10.10 -5.66
C THR A 119 5.83 -10.77 -6.67
N ALA A 120 5.22 -9.99 -7.58
CA ALA A 120 4.38 -10.54 -8.64
C ALA A 120 5.15 -11.43 -9.64
N VAL A 121 6.43 -11.16 -9.86
CA VAL A 121 7.29 -11.94 -10.77
C VAL A 121 7.89 -13.15 -10.06
N ALA A 122 8.40 -12.95 -8.84
CA ALA A 122 9.13 -13.99 -8.12
C ALA A 122 8.22 -14.99 -7.41
N MET A 123 7.07 -14.53 -6.91
CA MET A 123 6.24 -15.31 -5.98
C MET A 123 4.79 -15.49 -6.47
N GLY A 124 4.24 -14.49 -7.17
CA GLY A 124 2.94 -14.58 -7.84
C GLY A 124 1.82 -15.12 -6.93
N ASP A 125 1.13 -16.16 -7.41
CA ASP A 125 -0.01 -16.77 -6.73
C ASP A 125 0.39 -17.49 -5.43
N ALA A 126 1.62 -18.01 -5.30
CA ALA A 126 2.09 -18.66 -4.08
C ALA A 126 2.08 -17.69 -2.88
N LEU A 127 2.61 -16.46 -3.07
CA LEU A 127 2.52 -15.43 -2.03
C LEU A 127 1.07 -14.99 -1.78
N LEU A 128 0.26 -14.89 -2.84
CA LEU A 128 -1.14 -14.49 -2.71
C LEU A 128 -1.91 -15.45 -1.80
N ASP A 129 -1.70 -16.75 -1.96
CA ASP A 129 -2.37 -17.78 -1.16
C ASP A 129 -1.87 -17.82 0.28
N ARG A 130 -0.55 -17.64 0.49
CA ARG A 130 0.03 -17.44 1.83
C ARG A 130 -0.57 -16.27 2.58
N LEU A 131 -0.66 -15.11 1.92
CA LEU A 131 -1.21 -13.90 2.52
C LEU A 131 -2.67 -14.11 2.94
N ARG A 132 -3.48 -14.74 2.09
CA ARG A 132 -4.86 -15.11 2.44
C ARG A 132 -4.90 -16.07 3.64
N ALA A 133 -4.08 -17.12 3.63
CA ALA A 133 -4.01 -18.09 4.72
C ALA A 133 -3.57 -17.47 6.06
N SER A 134 -2.68 -16.47 6.02
CA SER A 134 -2.23 -15.73 7.20
C SER A 134 -3.26 -14.72 7.75
N GLY A 135 -4.40 -14.56 7.06
CA GLY A 135 -5.53 -13.72 7.47
C GLY A 135 -5.61 -12.34 6.81
N LEU A 136 -4.80 -12.05 5.79
CA LEU A 136 -4.94 -10.81 5.02
C LEU A 136 -6.14 -10.91 4.07
N ALA A 137 -7.07 -9.95 4.15
CA ALA A 137 -8.26 -9.98 3.31
C ALA A 137 -7.92 -9.57 1.89
N ILE A 138 -7.94 -10.52 0.94
CA ILE A 138 -7.76 -10.26 -0.49
C ILE A 138 -8.92 -10.86 -1.26
N ARG A 139 -9.82 -10.02 -1.78
CA ARG A 139 -11.09 -10.47 -2.37
C ARG A 139 -11.49 -9.66 -3.60
N THR A 140 -12.13 -10.32 -4.55
CA THR A 140 -12.82 -9.64 -5.65
C THR A 140 -14.16 -9.12 -5.14
N ALA A 141 -14.32 -7.79 -5.13
CA ALA A 141 -15.51 -7.12 -4.61
C ALA A 141 -16.64 -7.03 -5.64
N ALA A 142 -16.30 -6.93 -6.93
CA ALA A 142 -17.27 -6.95 -8.04
C ALA A 142 -16.55 -7.24 -9.37
N ALA A 143 -17.26 -7.85 -10.32
CA ALA A 143 -16.87 -7.93 -11.72
C ALA A 143 -18.07 -7.50 -12.57
N VAL A 144 -17.86 -6.55 -13.47
CA VAL A 144 -18.90 -6.03 -14.37
C VAL A 144 -18.42 -6.22 -15.80
N GLY A 145 -19.31 -6.75 -16.65
CA GLY A 145 -19.12 -6.96 -18.08
C GLY A 145 -20.26 -6.35 -18.87
#